data_AF-A0A510J9E4-F1
#
_entry.id   AF-A0A510J9E4-F1
#
_cell.length_a   1.000
_cell.length_b   1.000
_cell.length_c   1.000
_cell.angle_alpha   90.00
_cell.angle_beta   90.00
_cell.angle_gamma   90.00
#
_symmetry.space_group_name_H-M   'P 1'
#
loop_
_entity.id
_entity.type
_entity.pdbx_description
1 polymer ?
#
loop_
_entity_poly.entity_id
_entity_poly.type
_entity_poly.pdbx_seq_one_letter_code
_entity_poly.pdbx_strand_id
1 'polypeptide(L)'
;MNKSHEKYGEDGSISELMLLYLKNQKIGYIHSIFKSSLNIRFGENLIHISGDNKGLTCFGCCITGKKIKNIILNADIDDIVIKKGNNLLFYTNSGVREIDILKLKKVNLKIENIKISEKILEEIFGHLKNINFEEKTGIENKEVIKYLQEAISEESQRYLTGRGKGLTPSGDDILVGFALIQHLCTGNVELKCGDLTTDISRQYFKAFNEGYTNQYLIELFSGNIEKSICNITQIGHTSGYDLLFGIFLGIKKFLKWRK
;
A
#
# COMPACT_ATOMS: atom_id res chain seq x y z
N MET A 1 -15.58 6.91 24.90
CA MET A 1 -14.51 7.92 24.96
C MET A 1 -13.37 7.47 24.05
N ASN A 2 -13.29 8.07 22.86
CA ASN A 2 -12.33 7.75 21.81
C ASN A 2 -10.95 8.35 22.13
N LYS A 3 -9.93 7.50 22.29
CA LYS A 3 -8.54 7.92 22.08
C LYS A 3 -7.96 7.09 20.93
N SER A 4 -7.99 7.67 19.74
CA SER A 4 -7.30 7.15 18.55
C SER A 4 -6.55 8.27 17.86
N HIS A 5 -5.68 8.98 18.59
CA HIS A 5 -4.88 10.07 18.04
C HIS A 5 -3.46 9.97 18.55
N GLU A 6 -2.65 9.13 17.91
CA GLU A 6 -1.19 9.18 18.04
C GLU A 6 -0.45 8.54 16.84
N LYS A 7 -1.08 8.52 15.65
CA LYS A 7 -0.44 7.92 14.46
C LYS A 7 0.39 8.89 13.63
N TYR A 8 0.05 10.18 13.62
CA TYR A 8 0.70 11.18 12.79
C TYR A 8 1.37 12.26 13.64
N GLY A 9 2.45 12.86 13.15
CA GLY A 9 2.97 14.11 13.72
C GLY A 9 1.98 15.25 13.49
N GLU A 10 2.18 16.40 14.15
CA GLU A 10 1.30 17.58 14.04
C GLU A 10 1.06 17.99 12.56
N ASP A 11 2.10 17.94 11.74
CA ASP A 11 2.05 18.26 10.30
C ASP A 11 1.80 17.04 9.40
N GLY A 12 1.79 15.82 9.95
CA GLY A 12 1.61 14.57 9.22
C GLY A 12 2.77 13.58 9.36
N SER A 13 2.93 12.71 8.37
CA SER A 13 3.94 11.64 8.37
C SER A 13 4.43 11.30 6.97
N ILE A 14 5.66 10.81 6.86
CA ILE A 14 6.31 10.43 5.61
C ILE A 14 6.98 9.08 5.74
N SER A 15 6.83 8.23 4.74
CA SER A 15 7.51 6.95 4.67
C SER A 15 9.00 7.14 4.36
N GLU A 16 9.84 6.29 4.95
CA GLU A 16 11.27 6.29 4.64
C GLU A 16 11.56 6.08 3.14
N LEU A 17 10.83 5.19 2.48
CA LEU A 17 11.05 4.88 1.07
C LEU A 17 10.72 6.06 0.15
N MET A 18 9.69 6.87 0.47
CA MET A 18 9.44 8.11 -0.26
C MET A 18 10.66 9.05 -0.22
N LEU A 19 11.33 9.18 0.92
CA LEU A 19 12.56 9.99 1.02
C LEU A 19 13.69 9.43 0.15
N LEU A 20 13.81 8.10 0.05
CA LEU A 20 14.78 7.44 -0.82
C LEU A 20 14.48 7.73 -2.30
N TYR A 21 13.22 7.58 -2.72
CA TYR A 21 12.79 7.90 -4.09
C TYR A 21 13.02 9.36 -4.46
N LEU A 22 12.92 10.27 -3.49
CA LEU A 22 13.13 11.70 -3.70
C LEU A 22 14.60 12.15 -3.64
N LYS A 23 15.54 11.33 -3.14
CA LYS A 23 16.91 11.75 -2.81
C LYS A 23 17.65 12.43 -3.96
N ASN A 24 17.51 11.89 -5.18
CA ASN A 24 18.20 12.37 -6.38
C ASN A 24 17.25 12.95 -7.43
N GLN A 25 16.00 13.21 -7.06
CA GLN A 25 14.97 13.70 -7.96
C GLN A 25 14.80 15.20 -7.78
N LYS A 26 14.56 15.91 -8.89
CA LYS A 26 14.37 17.37 -8.90
C LYS A 26 13.02 17.79 -9.45
N ILE A 27 12.55 17.11 -10.49
CA ILE A 27 11.32 17.45 -11.21
C ILE A 27 10.47 16.19 -11.26
N GLY A 28 9.19 16.36 -10.98
CA GLY A 28 8.16 15.35 -11.13
C GLY A 28 6.87 15.97 -11.68
N TYR A 29 5.89 15.13 -11.93
CA TYR A 29 4.62 15.52 -12.53
C TYR A 29 3.46 14.85 -11.80
N ILE A 30 2.34 15.55 -11.66
CA ILE A 30 1.14 14.97 -11.08
C ILE A 30 0.63 13.87 -12.01
N HIS A 31 0.70 12.63 -11.56
CA HIS A 31 0.36 11.46 -12.36
C HIS A 31 -1.13 11.14 -12.32
N SER A 32 -1.74 11.24 -11.14
CA SER A 32 -3.15 10.91 -10.95
C SER A 32 -3.70 11.63 -9.73
N ILE A 33 -4.94 12.09 -9.82
CA ILE A 33 -5.63 12.83 -8.76
C ILE A 33 -6.86 12.04 -8.30
N PHE A 34 -7.06 11.97 -6.99
CA PHE A 34 -8.20 11.34 -6.35
C PHE A 34 -8.88 12.31 -5.40
N LYS A 35 -10.08 11.94 -4.90
CA LYS A 35 -10.89 12.75 -3.98
C LYS A 35 -10.12 13.33 -2.78
N SER A 36 -9.11 12.62 -2.28
CA SER A 36 -8.39 12.99 -1.06
C SER A 36 -6.89 12.65 -1.10
N SER A 37 -6.36 12.38 -2.29
CA SER A 37 -4.96 12.06 -2.49
C SER A 37 -4.56 12.28 -3.95
N LEU A 38 -3.26 12.28 -4.21
CA LEU A 38 -2.69 12.32 -5.56
C LEU A 38 -1.42 11.47 -5.61
N ASN A 39 -1.04 11.04 -6.81
CA ASN A 39 0.27 10.45 -7.07
C ASN A 39 1.11 11.42 -7.89
N ILE A 40 2.41 11.43 -7.64
CA ILE A 40 3.38 12.24 -8.37
C ILE A 40 4.46 11.30 -8.91
N ARG A 41 4.78 11.43 -10.18
CA ARG A 41 5.87 10.70 -10.81
C ARG A 41 7.18 11.48 -10.69
N PHE A 42 8.20 10.85 -10.14
CA PHE A 42 9.58 11.34 -10.12
C PHE A 42 10.49 10.27 -10.76
N GLY A 43 10.89 10.49 -12.01
CA GLY A 43 11.57 9.48 -12.81
C GLY A 43 10.70 8.23 -12.95
N GLU A 44 11.28 7.06 -12.63
CA GLU A 44 10.58 5.76 -12.68
C GLU A 44 9.69 5.47 -11.46
N ASN A 45 9.70 6.35 -10.44
CA ASN A 45 8.96 6.11 -9.20
C ASN A 45 7.71 6.97 -9.11
N LEU A 46 6.64 6.40 -8.55
CA LEU A 46 5.51 7.13 -8.03
C LEU A 46 5.68 7.35 -6.53
N ILE A 47 5.34 8.56 -6.08
CA ILE A 47 5.09 8.85 -4.67
C ILE A 47 3.61 9.15 -4.46
N HIS A 48 3.08 8.82 -3.28
CA HIS A 48 1.69 9.09 -2.92
C HIS A 48 1.60 10.22 -1.90
N ILE A 49 0.67 11.14 -2.08
CA ILE A 49 0.36 12.15 -1.05
C ILE A 49 -1.12 12.07 -0.70
N SER A 50 -1.43 11.86 0.57
CA SER A 50 -2.78 11.71 1.09
C SER A 50 -3.08 12.65 2.26
N GLY A 51 -4.38 12.80 2.58
CA GLY A 51 -4.83 13.42 3.83
C GLY A 51 -5.06 12.42 4.97
N ASP A 52 -5.43 12.95 6.14
CA ASP A 52 -5.54 12.31 7.47
C ASP A 52 -6.23 10.94 7.57
N ASN A 53 -7.04 10.57 6.59
CA ASN A 53 -7.98 9.45 6.70
C ASN A 53 -7.56 8.17 5.95
N LYS A 54 -6.40 8.13 5.31
CA LYS A 54 -6.05 7.01 4.39
C LYS A 54 -4.91 6.10 4.86
N GLY A 55 -4.30 6.38 6.01
CA GLY A 55 -3.08 5.67 6.42
C GLY A 55 -1.88 6.08 5.58
N LEU A 56 -0.67 5.77 6.05
CA LEU A 56 0.56 6.01 5.30
C LEU A 56 0.87 4.84 4.36
N THR A 57 1.04 5.13 3.07
CA THR A 57 1.53 4.14 2.10
C THR A 57 3.06 4.02 2.16
N CYS A 58 3.59 2.86 1.75
CA CYS A 58 5.02 2.56 1.78
C CYS A 58 5.88 3.56 1.01
N PHE A 59 5.37 4.20 -0.04
CA PHE A 59 6.07 5.18 -0.87
C PHE A 59 5.43 6.58 -0.81
N GLY A 60 4.70 6.89 0.26
CA GLY A 60 3.96 8.14 0.35
C GLY A 60 4.17 8.94 1.62
N CYS A 61 3.42 10.04 1.70
CA CYS A 61 3.25 10.86 2.89
C CYS A 61 1.76 11.17 3.13
N CYS A 62 1.41 11.36 4.39
CA CYS A 62 0.12 11.83 4.84
C CYS A 62 0.29 13.24 5.40
N ILE A 63 -0.55 14.17 4.98
CA ILE A 63 -0.50 15.58 5.36
C ILE A 63 -1.78 15.96 6.08
N THR A 64 -1.63 16.62 7.22
CA THR A 64 -2.75 16.95 8.09
C THR A 64 -3.51 18.19 7.63
N GLY A 65 -4.82 18.20 7.88
CA GLY A 65 -5.66 19.39 7.78
C GLY A 65 -6.01 19.84 6.36
N LYS A 66 -6.21 21.16 6.19
CA LYS A 66 -6.73 21.75 4.94
C LYS A 66 -5.70 21.82 3.81
N LYS A 67 -4.41 21.64 4.12
CA LYS A 67 -3.31 21.86 3.19
C LYS A 67 -3.39 20.95 1.98
N ILE A 68 -3.58 19.65 2.19
CA ILE A 68 -3.70 18.68 1.11
C ILE A 68 -4.95 18.88 0.26
N LYS A 69 -6.08 19.24 0.89
CA LYS A 69 -7.33 19.55 0.17
C LYS A 69 -7.13 20.73 -0.78
N ASN A 70 -6.42 21.77 -0.32
CA ASN A 70 -6.12 22.93 -1.16
C ASN A 70 -5.25 22.52 -2.37
N ILE A 71 -4.24 21.68 -2.18
CA ILE A 71 -3.40 21.20 -3.30
C ILE A 71 -4.23 20.41 -4.30
N ILE A 72 -5.00 19.41 -3.83
CA ILE A 72 -5.82 18.56 -4.71
C ILE A 72 -6.84 19.36 -5.52
N LEU A 73 -7.51 20.34 -4.89
CA LEU A 73 -8.54 21.15 -5.55
C LEU A 73 -7.99 22.07 -6.65
N ASN A 74 -6.69 22.31 -6.66
CA ASN A 74 -6.05 23.26 -7.56
C ASN A 74 -5.03 22.61 -8.50
N ALA A 75 -4.86 21.29 -8.38
CA ALA A 75 -3.92 20.50 -9.16
C ALA A 75 -4.61 19.90 -10.38
N ASP A 76 -3.89 19.87 -11.49
CA ASP A 76 -4.27 19.14 -12.69
C ASP A 76 -3.26 18.02 -12.98
N ILE A 77 -3.68 17.04 -13.77
CA ILE A 77 -2.75 16.00 -14.27
C ILE A 77 -1.67 16.70 -15.10
N ASP A 78 -0.44 16.22 -14.99
CA ASP A 78 0.78 16.74 -15.61
C ASP A 78 1.30 18.08 -15.05
N ASP A 79 0.68 18.64 -14.01
CA ASP A 79 1.25 19.78 -13.26
C ASP A 79 2.66 19.45 -12.75
N ILE A 80 3.55 20.44 -12.84
CA ILE A 80 4.96 20.27 -12.46
C ILE A 80 5.10 20.32 -10.93
N VAL A 81 5.84 19.37 -10.38
CA VAL A 81 6.26 19.35 -8.98
C VAL A 81 7.78 19.42 -8.89
N ILE A 82 8.31 20.51 -8.34
CA ILE A 82 9.75 20.70 -8.16
C ILE A 82 10.13 20.35 -6.72
N LYS A 83 11.11 19.46 -6.55
CA LYS A 83 11.77 19.23 -5.27
C LYS A 83 12.94 20.21 -5.10
N LYS A 84 12.82 21.13 -4.14
CA LYS A 84 13.87 22.08 -3.76
C LYS A 84 14.25 21.87 -2.30
N GLY A 85 15.40 21.23 -2.06
CA GLY A 85 15.79 20.81 -0.71
C GLY A 85 14.78 19.82 -0.14
N ASN A 86 14.12 20.20 0.96
CA ASN A 86 13.06 19.44 1.62
C ASN A 86 11.64 19.85 1.18
N ASN A 87 11.52 20.82 0.28
CA ASN A 87 10.23 21.33 -0.15
C ASN A 87 9.81 20.69 -1.47
N LEU A 88 8.54 20.29 -1.54
CA LEU A 88 7.85 19.96 -2.79
C LEU A 88 6.99 21.15 -3.20
N LEU A 89 7.32 21.74 -4.33
CA LEU A 89 6.67 22.92 -4.91
C LEU A 89 5.77 22.48 -6.06
N PHE A 90 4.47 22.61 -5.88
CA PHE A 90 3.43 22.27 -6.85
C PHE A 90 3.13 23.52 -7.66
N TYR A 91 3.47 23.50 -8.94
CA TYR A 91 3.15 24.57 -9.88
C TYR A 91 1.79 24.24 -10.47
N THR A 92 0.75 24.87 -9.92
CA THR A 92 -0.62 24.64 -10.37
C THR A 92 -1.20 25.88 -11.02
N ASN A 93 -2.36 25.72 -11.66
CA ASN A 93 -3.05 26.80 -12.34
C ASN A 93 -3.44 27.99 -11.44
N SER A 94 -3.48 27.80 -10.11
CA SER A 94 -3.77 28.87 -9.14
C SER A 94 -2.55 29.27 -8.30
N GLY A 95 -1.34 29.05 -8.85
CA GLY A 95 -0.07 29.45 -8.28
C GLY A 95 0.70 28.31 -7.61
N VAL A 96 1.76 28.66 -6.88
CA VAL A 96 2.64 27.67 -6.26
C VAL A 96 2.08 27.24 -4.90
N ARG A 97 2.03 25.93 -4.66
CA ARG A 97 1.76 25.35 -3.33
C ARG A 97 3.00 24.62 -2.83
N GLU A 98 3.23 24.65 -1.53
CA GLU A 98 4.47 24.11 -0.94
C GLU A 98 4.19 23.13 0.19
N ILE A 99 4.86 21.97 0.15
CA ILE A 99 4.92 21.02 1.26
C ILE A 99 6.37 20.91 1.71
N ASP A 100 6.63 21.27 2.97
CA ASP A 100 7.90 21.00 3.64
C ASP A 100 7.86 19.59 4.23
N ILE A 101 8.60 18.66 3.63
CA ILE A 101 8.61 17.25 4.05
C ILE A 101 9.47 17.02 5.28
N LEU A 102 10.30 17.99 5.70
CA LEU A 102 11.13 17.88 6.91
C LEU A 102 10.28 17.92 8.18
N LYS A 103 9.14 18.63 8.14
CA LYS A 103 8.19 18.72 9.25
C LYS A 103 7.38 17.45 9.47
N LEU A 104 7.37 16.55 8.49
CA LEU A 104 6.61 15.31 8.57
C LEU A 104 7.35 14.29 9.44
N LYS A 105 6.61 13.62 10.33
CA LYS A 105 7.17 12.53 11.13
C LYS A 105 7.60 11.39 10.20
N LYS A 106 8.89 11.06 10.20
CA LYS A 106 9.41 9.90 9.46
C LYS A 106 8.88 8.60 10.09
N VAL A 107 8.37 7.69 9.27
CA VAL A 107 7.90 6.37 9.68
C VAL A 107 8.68 5.29 8.92
N ASN A 108 9.22 4.32 9.67
CA ASN A 108 9.88 3.16 9.09
C ASN A 108 8.83 2.10 8.75
N LEU A 109 8.67 1.83 7.45
CA LEU A 109 7.68 0.91 6.91
C LEU A 109 8.30 -0.37 6.33
N LYS A 110 9.51 -0.74 6.77
CA LYS A 110 10.15 -1.98 6.34
C LYS A 110 9.42 -3.21 6.88
N ILE A 111 9.36 -4.24 6.04
CA ILE A 111 8.77 -5.54 6.36
C ILE A 111 9.52 -6.23 7.50
N GLU A 112 10.83 -6.01 7.63
CA GLU A 112 11.66 -6.56 8.73
C GLU A 112 11.18 -6.16 10.14
N ASN A 113 10.39 -5.08 10.25
CA ASN A 113 9.82 -4.65 11.53
C ASN A 113 8.58 -5.46 11.94
N ILE A 114 8.03 -6.28 11.05
CA ILE A 114 6.87 -7.12 11.34
C ILE A 114 7.34 -8.36 12.09
N LYS A 115 6.88 -8.49 13.33
CA LYS A 115 7.10 -9.69 14.14
C LYS A 115 5.91 -10.62 13.98
N ILE A 116 6.16 -11.82 13.49
CA ILE A 116 5.14 -12.87 13.41
C ILE A 116 5.31 -13.89 14.54
N SER A 117 4.20 -14.46 14.97
CA SER A 117 4.14 -15.67 15.78
C SER A 117 2.95 -16.50 15.31
N GLU A 118 2.96 -17.81 15.56
CA GLU A 118 1.85 -18.70 15.21
C GLU A 118 0.52 -18.17 15.77
N LYS A 119 0.51 -17.74 17.04
CA LYS A 119 -0.65 -17.13 17.70
C LYS A 119 -1.21 -15.92 16.95
N ILE A 120 -0.36 -15.01 16.47
CA ILE A 120 -0.81 -13.82 15.71
C ILE A 120 -1.43 -14.26 14.38
N LEU A 121 -0.81 -15.22 13.69
CA LEU A 121 -1.33 -15.72 12.42
C LEU A 121 -2.66 -16.47 12.59
N GLU A 122 -2.80 -17.27 13.65
CA GLU A 122 -4.06 -17.94 14.02
C GLU A 122 -5.17 -16.94 14.33
N GLU A 123 -4.86 -15.86 15.05
CA GLU A 123 -5.83 -14.81 15.38
C GLU A 123 -6.30 -14.08 14.12
N ILE A 124 -5.38 -13.64 13.26
CA ILE A 124 -5.71 -13.03 11.96
C ILE A 124 -6.56 -14.00 11.13
N PHE A 125 -6.15 -15.26 11.00
CA PHE A 125 -6.91 -16.27 10.27
C PHE A 125 -8.33 -16.46 10.85
N GLY A 126 -8.45 -16.48 12.18
CA GLY A 126 -9.71 -16.59 12.90
C GLY A 126 -10.69 -15.47 12.60
N HIS A 127 -10.22 -14.25 12.36
CA HIS A 127 -11.05 -13.14 11.89
C HIS A 127 -11.37 -13.26 10.39
N LEU A 128 -10.38 -13.56 9.56
CA LEU A 128 -10.53 -13.58 8.10
C LEU A 128 -11.41 -14.72 7.60
N LYS A 129 -11.44 -15.87 8.29
CA LYS A 129 -12.28 -17.02 7.91
C LYS A 129 -13.79 -16.71 7.87
N ASN A 130 -14.22 -15.66 8.57
CA ASN A 130 -15.62 -15.24 8.65
C ASN A 130 -16.00 -14.25 7.54
N ILE A 131 -15.04 -13.81 6.71
CA ILE A 131 -15.30 -12.91 5.58
C ILE A 131 -15.76 -13.73 4.39
N ASN A 132 -16.91 -13.36 3.80
CA ASN A 132 -17.35 -13.92 2.52
C ASN A 132 -16.55 -13.30 1.36
N PHE A 133 -15.36 -13.81 1.11
CA PHE A 133 -14.50 -13.29 0.05
C PHE A 133 -15.12 -13.43 -1.35
N GLU A 134 -15.98 -14.42 -1.61
CA GLU A 134 -16.59 -14.61 -2.94
C GLU A 134 -17.46 -13.42 -3.38
N GLU A 135 -18.08 -12.72 -2.43
CA GLU A 135 -18.91 -11.54 -2.71
C GLU A 135 -18.15 -10.21 -2.59
N LYS A 136 -16.90 -10.24 -2.10
CA LYS A 136 -16.15 -9.03 -1.72
C LYS A 136 -14.91 -8.79 -2.57
N THR A 137 -14.35 -9.81 -3.20
CA THR A 137 -13.19 -9.70 -4.08
C THR A 137 -13.63 -9.33 -5.51
N GLY A 138 -12.72 -8.70 -6.26
CA GLY A 138 -12.97 -8.30 -7.65
C GLY A 138 -12.60 -9.35 -8.69
N ILE A 139 -12.33 -10.61 -8.28
CA ILE A 139 -11.85 -11.70 -9.12
C ILE A 139 -12.41 -13.06 -8.67
N GLU A 140 -12.51 -14.02 -9.59
CA GLU A 140 -12.99 -15.37 -9.28
C GLU A 140 -12.03 -16.14 -8.35
N ASN A 141 -12.46 -16.37 -7.11
CA ASN A 141 -11.63 -16.97 -6.07
C ASN A 141 -11.14 -18.39 -6.36
N LYS A 142 -11.88 -19.18 -7.14
CA LYS A 142 -11.49 -20.57 -7.49
C LYS A 142 -10.17 -20.63 -8.24
N GLU A 143 -10.01 -19.77 -9.25
CA GLU A 143 -8.76 -19.70 -10.01
C GLU A 143 -7.63 -19.11 -9.15
N VAL A 144 -7.91 -18.11 -8.31
CA VAL A 144 -6.91 -17.57 -7.37
C VAL A 144 -6.35 -18.67 -6.47
N ILE A 145 -7.22 -19.47 -5.85
CA ILE A 145 -6.83 -20.57 -4.95
C ILE A 145 -5.98 -21.60 -5.69
N LYS A 146 -6.34 -21.94 -6.93
CA LYS A 146 -5.59 -22.87 -7.78
C LYS A 146 -4.17 -22.38 -8.05
N TYR A 147 -4.01 -21.11 -8.45
CA TYR A 147 -2.69 -20.56 -8.77
C TYR A 147 -1.81 -20.27 -7.54
N LEU A 148 -2.41 -20.02 -6.37
CA LEU A 148 -1.69 -19.76 -5.12
C LEU A 148 -1.68 -20.96 -4.15
N GLN A 149 -1.92 -22.18 -4.65
CA GLN A 149 -1.99 -23.38 -3.83
C GLN A 149 -0.67 -23.71 -3.12
N GLU A 150 0.46 -23.45 -3.78
CA GLU A 150 1.79 -23.78 -3.25
C GLU A 150 2.56 -22.57 -2.75
N ALA A 151 2.87 -21.64 -3.65
CA ALA A 151 3.60 -20.43 -3.35
C ALA A 151 3.41 -19.45 -4.50
N ILE A 152 3.95 -18.25 -4.36
CA ILE A 152 4.18 -17.38 -5.51
C ILE A 152 5.16 -18.07 -6.47
N SER A 153 4.73 -18.19 -7.72
CA SER A 153 5.46 -18.78 -8.83
C SER A 153 5.39 -17.87 -10.04
N GLU A 154 6.14 -18.16 -11.10
CA GLU A 154 6.02 -17.39 -12.34
C GLU A 154 4.64 -17.55 -12.98
N GLU A 155 4.04 -18.74 -12.85
CA GLU A 155 2.71 -19.00 -13.38
C GLU A 155 1.63 -18.25 -12.60
N SER A 156 1.70 -18.27 -11.26
CA SER A 156 0.74 -17.56 -10.42
C SER A 156 0.81 -16.05 -10.61
N GLN A 157 2.00 -15.50 -10.84
CA GLN A 157 2.18 -14.07 -11.12
C GLN A 157 1.72 -13.71 -12.53
N ARG A 158 2.05 -14.50 -13.55
CA ARG A 158 1.54 -14.30 -14.92
C ARG A 158 0.01 -14.36 -14.99
N TYR A 159 -0.60 -15.19 -14.16
CA TYR A 159 -2.06 -15.22 -14.02
C TYR A 159 -2.59 -14.10 -13.11
N LEU A 160 -1.90 -13.78 -12.03
CA LEU A 160 -2.23 -12.70 -11.09
C LEU A 160 -2.32 -11.33 -11.74
N THR A 161 -1.19 -10.96 -12.34
CA THR A 161 -0.87 -9.56 -12.54
C THR A 161 -1.80 -8.90 -13.56
N GLY A 162 -2.35 -7.74 -13.18
CA GLY A 162 -3.26 -6.96 -14.01
C GLY A 162 -4.68 -7.49 -14.10
N ARG A 163 -5.04 -8.61 -13.45
CA ARG A 163 -6.41 -9.14 -13.48
C ARG A 163 -7.29 -8.48 -12.41
N GLY A 164 -8.49 -8.06 -12.82
CA GLY A 164 -9.42 -7.29 -12.00
C GLY A 164 -9.52 -5.84 -12.47
N LYS A 165 -10.62 -5.17 -12.16
CA LYS A 165 -10.87 -3.78 -12.58
C LYS A 165 -10.36 -2.80 -11.52
N GLY A 166 -9.72 -1.71 -11.96
CA GLY A 166 -9.39 -0.59 -11.09
C GLY A 166 -7.92 -0.16 -11.18
N LEU A 167 -7.55 0.74 -10.28
CA LEU A 167 -6.20 1.31 -10.20
C LEU A 167 -5.19 0.36 -9.58
N THR A 168 -5.65 -0.54 -8.70
CA THR A 168 -4.93 -1.73 -8.26
C THR A 168 -5.81 -2.93 -8.60
N PRO A 169 -5.54 -3.62 -9.72
CA PRO A 169 -6.26 -4.84 -10.08
C PRO A 169 -6.28 -5.84 -8.93
N SER A 170 -7.41 -6.53 -8.71
CA SER A 170 -7.59 -7.47 -7.61
C SER A 170 -6.50 -8.52 -7.50
N GLY A 171 -6.03 -9.05 -8.64
CA GLY A 171 -4.93 -10.00 -8.69
C GLY A 171 -3.62 -9.43 -8.14
N ASP A 172 -3.36 -8.13 -8.32
CA ASP A 172 -2.17 -7.47 -7.79
C ASP A 172 -2.26 -7.30 -6.27
N ASP A 173 -3.41 -6.86 -5.76
CA ASP A 173 -3.65 -6.72 -4.31
C ASP A 173 -3.55 -8.08 -3.60
N ILE A 174 -4.12 -9.13 -4.20
CA ILE A 174 -4.00 -10.51 -3.71
C ILE A 174 -2.53 -10.97 -3.70
N LEU A 175 -1.79 -10.73 -4.78
CA LEU A 175 -0.37 -11.09 -4.87
C LEU A 175 0.43 -10.42 -3.76
N VAL A 176 0.24 -9.12 -3.52
CA VAL A 176 0.92 -8.39 -2.43
C VAL A 176 0.60 -9.00 -1.06
N GLY A 177 -0.68 -9.32 -0.81
CA GLY A 177 -1.12 -9.91 0.46
C GLY A 177 -0.51 -11.29 0.71
N PHE A 178 -0.53 -12.15 -0.30
CA PHE A 178 0.05 -13.48 -0.23
C PHE A 178 1.57 -13.42 -0.09
N ALA A 179 2.22 -12.55 -0.88
CA ALA A 179 3.67 -12.33 -0.86
C ALA A 179 4.16 -11.93 0.52
N LEU A 180 3.44 -11.04 1.20
CA LEU A 180 3.78 -10.62 2.55
C LEU A 180 3.84 -11.82 3.50
N ILE A 181 2.82 -12.69 3.51
CA ILE A 181 2.81 -13.85 4.41
C ILE A 181 3.92 -14.84 4.03
N GLN A 182 4.09 -15.14 2.74
CA GLN A 182 5.17 -16.03 2.31
C GLN A 182 6.54 -15.47 2.70
N HIS A 183 6.78 -14.16 2.52
CA HIS A 183 8.03 -13.52 2.89
C HIS A 183 8.26 -13.58 4.40
N LEU A 184 7.25 -13.29 5.22
CA LEU A 184 7.38 -13.37 6.68
C LEU A 184 7.64 -14.80 7.17
N CYS A 185 7.12 -15.82 6.49
CA CYS A 185 7.30 -17.22 6.87
C CYS A 185 8.58 -17.87 6.31
N THR A 186 9.06 -17.42 5.14
CA THR A 186 10.13 -18.14 4.39
C THR A 186 11.30 -17.26 3.95
N GLY A 187 11.20 -15.93 4.10
CA GLY A 187 12.24 -14.94 3.75
C GLY A 187 12.38 -14.62 2.25
N ASN A 188 11.94 -15.51 1.35
CA ASN A 188 12.22 -15.39 -0.10
C ASN A 188 10.95 -15.24 -0.94
N VAL A 189 10.65 -14.01 -1.37
CA VAL A 189 9.60 -13.72 -2.35
C VAL A 189 10.02 -12.50 -3.16
N GLU A 190 9.88 -12.60 -4.47
CA GLU A 190 9.99 -11.46 -5.39
C GLU A 190 8.70 -11.39 -6.22
N LEU A 191 8.11 -10.20 -6.28
CA LEU A 191 6.96 -9.88 -7.13
C LEU A 191 7.43 -9.35 -8.48
N LYS A 192 7.08 -10.06 -9.55
CA LYS A 192 7.33 -9.67 -10.94
C LYS A 192 6.11 -8.95 -11.49
N CYS A 193 6.33 -7.75 -12.02
CA CYS A 193 5.31 -7.02 -12.73
C CYS A 193 5.09 -7.63 -14.12
N GLY A 194 3.88 -8.09 -14.44
CA GLY A 194 3.46 -8.38 -15.81
C GLY A 194 3.22 -7.11 -16.64
N ASP A 195 2.97 -7.25 -17.94
CA ASP A 195 2.76 -6.11 -18.84
C ASP A 195 1.37 -5.47 -18.71
N LEU A 196 0.40 -6.18 -18.12
CA LEU A 196 -1.01 -5.79 -18.10
C LEU A 196 -1.47 -5.07 -16.82
N THR A 197 -0.55 -4.65 -15.95
CA THR A 197 -0.88 -3.96 -14.68
C THR A 197 -0.70 -2.44 -14.78
N THR A 198 -1.21 -1.71 -13.79
CA THR A 198 -1.14 -0.26 -13.68
C THR A 198 0.19 0.20 -13.07
N ASP A 199 0.56 1.45 -13.33
CA ASP A 199 1.77 2.03 -12.73
C ASP A 199 1.72 2.09 -11.20
N ILE A 200 0.52 2.19 -10.61
CA ILE A 200 0.32 2.19 -9.17
C ILE A 200 0.63 0.81 -8.58
N SER A 201 0.09 -0.26 -9.17
CA SER A 201 0.42 -1.63 -8.77
C SER A 201 1.90 -1.96 -8.98
N ARG A 202 2.50 -1.52 -10.09
CA ARG A 202 3.95 -1.65 -10.31
C ARG A 202 4.75 -0.99 -9.19
N GLN A 203 4.31 0.17 -8.72
CA GLN A 203 4.96 0.85 -7.60
C GLN A 203 4.82 0.08 -6.28
N TYR A 204 3.68 -0.56 -6.02
CA TYR A 204 3.52 -1.44 -4.85
C TYR A 204 4.41 -2.69 -4.93
N PHE A 205 4.50 -3.34 -6.10
CA PHE A 205 5.37 -4.50 -6.29
C PHE A 205 6.84 -4.12 -6.10
N LYS A 206 7.26 -3.00 -6.67
CA LYS A 206 8.61 -2.47 -6.48
C LYS A 206 8.91 -2.18 -5.00
N ALA A 207 8.01 -1.48 -4.31
CA ALA A 207 8.18 -1.17 -2.90
C ALA A 207 8.26 -2.45 -2.04
N PHE A 208 7.45 -3.46 -2.35
CA PHE A 208 7.52 -4.77 -1.71
C PHE A 208 8.88 -5.44 -1.91
N ASN A 209 9.39 -5.49 -3.15
CA ASN A 209 10.69 -6.08 -3.47
C ASN A 209 11.87 -5.31 -2.83
N GLU A 210 11.70 -4.01 -2.58
CA GLU A 210 12.64 -3.19 -1.83
C GLU A 210 12.49 -3.36 -0.30
N GLY A 211 11.60 -4.23 0.15
CA GLY A 211 11.43 -4.60 1.56
C GLY A 211 10.48 -3.71 2.36
N TYR A 212 9.57 -2.97 1.69
CA TYR A 212 8.63 -2.06 2.34
C TYR A 212 7.17 -2.48 2.14
N THR A 213 6.31 -2.13 3.10
CA THR A 213 4.86 -2.38 3.02
C THR A 213 4.06 -1.24 3.63
N ASN A 214 2.75 -1.21 3.42
CA ASN A 214 1.92 -0.10 3.92
C ASN A 214 1.77 -0.14 5.45
N GLN A 215 1.58 1.02 6.07
CA GLN A 215 1.48 1.13 7.53
C GLN A 215 0.38 0.25 8.11
N TYR A 216 -0.78 0.19 7.45
CA TYR A 216 -1.91 -0.62 7.92
C TYR A 216 -1.60 -2.13 7.93
N LEU A 217 -0.63 -2.59 7.12
CA LEU A 217 -0.18 -3.99 7.14
C LEU A 217 0.74 -4.25 8.32
N ILE A 218 1.62 -3.32 8.68
CA ILE A 218 2.43 -3.43 9.90
C ILE A 218 1.52 -3.49 11.14
N GLU A 219 0.52 -2.61 11.17
CA GLU A 219 -0.44 -2.51 12.28
C GLU A 219 -1.34 -3.74 12.42
N LEU A 220 -1.58 -4.47 11.33
CA LEU A 220 -2.27 -5.75 11.38
C LEU A 220 -1.54 -6.77 12.26
N PHE A 221 -0.21 -6.76 12.29
CA PHE A 221 0.59 -7.71 13.08
C PHE A 221 1.04 -7.17 14.44
N SER A 222 1.01 -5.84 14.64
CA SER A 222 1.49 -5.22 15.89
C SER A 222 0.40 -4.57 16.74
N GLY A 223 -0.79 -4.36 16.19
CA GLY A 223 -1.88 -3.61 16.80
C GLY A 223 -3.10 -4.46 17.13
N ASN A 224 -4.26 -3.79 17.23
CA ASN A 224 -5.54 -4.48 17.37
C ASN A 224 -5.94 -5.06 15.99
N ILE A 225 -5.95 -6.38 15.87
CA ILE A 225 -6.18 -7.10 14.61
C ILE A 225 -7.56 -6.79 14.04
N GLU A 226 -8.62 -6.86 14.84
CA GLU A 226 -9.99 -6.59 14.40
C GLU A 226 -10.14 -5.17 13.83
N LYS A 227 -9.63 -4.16 14.55
CA LYS A 227 -9.62 -2.77 14.09
C LYS A 227 -8.79 -2.60 12.82
N SER A 228 -7.68 -3.30 12.70
CA SER A 228 -6.81 -3.23 11.52
C SER A 228 -7.49 -3.83 10.29
N ILE A 229 -8.14 -4.99 10.44
CA ILE A 229 -8.97 -5.59 9.39
C ILE A 229 -10.08 -4.64 8.98
N CYS A 230 -10.81 -4.05 9.93
CA CYS A 230 -11.85 -3.05 9.65
C CYS A 230 -11.31 -1.87 8.84
N ASN A 231 -10.15 -1.32 9.22
CA ASN A 231 -9.52 -0.23 8.46
C ASN A 231 -9.11 -0.67 7.05
N ILE A 232 -8.56 -1.89 6.89
CA ILE A 232 -8.13 -2.41 5.59
C ILE A 232 -9.34 -2.57 4.65
N THR A 233 -10.49 -3.03 5.16
CA THR A 233 -11.71 -3.18 4.33
C THR A 233 -12.26 -1.86 3.80
N GLN A 234 -11.82 -0.71 4.32
CA GLN A 234 -12.21 0.62 3.83
C GLN A 234 -11.31 1.13 2.68
N ILE A 235 -10.29 0.34 2.29
CA ILE A 235 -9.35 0.70 1.22
C ILE A 235 -9.92 0.28 -0.14
N GLY A 236 -10.10 1.26 -1.01
CA GLY A 236 -10.61 1.01 -2.37
C GLY A 236 -12.04 0.44 -2.36
N HIS A 237 -12.52 0.03 -3.53
CA HIS A 237 -13.81 -0.67 -3.64
C HIS A 237 -13.68 -2.12 -3.19
N THR A 238 -12.71 -2.85 -3.76
CA THR A 238 -12.43 -4.26 -3.44
C THR A 238 -11.01 -4.48 -2.95
N SER A 239 -10.08 -3.55 -3.22
CA SER A 239 -8.64 -3.69 -2.94
C SER A 239 -8.31 -4.14 -1.52
N GLY A 240 -9.00 -3.59 -0.52
CA GLY A 240 -8.85 -4.01 0.88
C GLY A 240 -9.20 -5.50 1.09
N TYR A 241 -10.31 -5.96 0.51
CA TYR A 241 -10.72 -7.35 0.57
C TYR A 241 -9.82 -8.26 -0.27
N ASP A 242 -9.40 -7.82 -1.45
CA ASP A 242 -8.46 -8.53 -2.33
C ASP A 242 -7.13 -8.77 -1.60
N LEU A 243 -6.59 -7.74 -0.93
CA LEU A 243 -5.38 -7.83 -0.12
C LEU A 243 -5.53 -8.79 1.07
N LEU A 244 -6.65 -8.68 1.80
CA LEU A 244 -6.96 -9.58 2.92
C LEU A 244 -7.17 -11.03 2.46
N PHE A 245 -7.69 -11.23 1.25
CA PHE A 245 -7.83 -12.56 0.67
C PHE A 245 -6.47 -13.18 0.37
N GLY A 246 -5.54 -12.42 -0.20
CA GLY A 246 -4.14 -12.82 -0.36
C GLY A 246 -3.50 -13.23 0.96
N ILE A 247 -3.68 -12.42 2.02
CA ILE A 247 -3.21 -12.73 3.37
C ILE A 247 -3.85 -14.02 3.89
N PHE A 248 -5.17 -14.17 3.78
CA PHE A 248 -5.90 -15.35 4.22
C PHE A 248 -5.37 -16.62 3.56
N LEU A 249 -5.16 -16.61 2.25
CA LEU A 249 -4.61 -17.74 1.49
C LEU A 249 -3.16 -18.03 1.90
N GLY A 250 -2.34 -17.00 2.07
CA GLY A 250 -0.96 -17.14 2.55
C GLY A 250 -0.92 -17.80 3.93
N ILE A 251 -1.71 -17.32 4.89
CA ILE A 251 -1.78 -17.91 6.22
C ILE A 251 -2.29 -19.35 6.11
N LYS A 252 -3.37 -19.60 5.35
CA LYS A 252 -3.89 -20.96 5.13
C LYS A 252 -2.82 -21.93 4.58
N LYS A 253 -1.89 -21.43 3.76
CA LYS A 253 -0.79 -22.24 3.22
C LYS A 253 0.30 -22.49 4.24
N PHE A 254 0.81 -21.44 4.88
CA PHE A 254 2.01 -21.51 5.72
C PHE A 254 1.73 -21.82 7.20
N LEU A 255 0.47 -21.70 7.64
CA LEU A 255 -0.01 -22.14 8.96
C LEU A 255 -0.36 -23.63 8.98
N LYS A 256 -0.31 -24.34 7.84
CA LYS A 256 -0.37 -25.80 7.83
C LYS A 256 0.97 -26.32 8.34
N TRP A 257 0.94 -26.84 9.56
CA TRP A 257 2.03 -27.54 10.22
C TRP A 257 2.85 -28.37 9.24
N ARG A 258 4.17 -28.15 9.30
CA ARG A 258 5.13 -29.25 9.33
C ARG A 258 4.51 -30.35 10.19
N LYS A 259 3.94 -31.36 9.54
CA LYS A 259 3.60 -32.61 10.22
C LYS A 259 4.83 -33.14 10.96
#